data_AF-A0A957B3N5-F1
#
_entry.id   AF-A0A957B3N5-F1
#
_cell.length_a   1.000
_cell.length_b   1.000
_cell.length_c   1.000
_cell.angle_alpha   90.00
_cell.angle_beta   90.00
_cell.angle_gamma   90.00
#
_symmetry.space_group_name_H-M   'P 1'
#
loop_
_entity.id
_entity.type
_entity.pdbx_description
1 polymer ?
#
loop_
_entity_poly.entity_id
_entity_poly.type
_entity_poly.pdbx_seq_one_letter_code
_entity_poly.pdbx_strand_id
1 'polypeptide(L)'
;MRKGDIYHDDTFTYHDPYSGRKVVRLTDYTGHSNHLYFTDPCWFNEGRSFVFTSDRGGHSNLFRYDLDDYKITQLTELQGRSIENERVFDHRPAGAYSAVNHRHYYWWQNGLYELDVDTCDERLVYQAPSDKVLGIHGITSADGRYVCNMMRDRVDGDTPATIDYPYSHFPHLYPSKPLTQVIRVEISTGEMQVVHEDHRFMTHVNLSPTMPDILTFCHEGPWHQVEQRIWGLNIQTGATWKIRPQDDDNFAIGHEYWFDDGEHIGYHGRPRDGKGDHVFGYVRWDNSEKVEVRFPFHSFHFASNGHQMIVGDGTRVFSHPDEPFIQLFKWDGERYIGPRVLAMHRSTFNGQHAHCHPRFTPDDKQVLYTSDLTGYSNMYLVEVGDFEDLPLLTADIKPQLT
;
A
#
# COMPACT_ATOMS: atom_id res chain seq x y z
N MET A 1 -12.46 -4.28 24.07
CA MET A 1 -10.99 -4.16 24.03
C MET A 1 -10.64 -2.70 24.14
N ARG A 2 -9.51 -2.38 24.74
CA ARG A 2 -9.12 -1.02 25.09
C ARG A 2 -7.77 -0.64 24.50
N LYS A 3 -7.58 0.67 24.31
CA LYS A 3 -6.33 1.30 23.97
C LYS A 3 -5.28 0.94 25.03
N GLY A 4 -4.11 0.52 24.59
CA GLY A 4 -3.04 0.03 25.46
C GLY A 4 -3.18 -1.42 25.92
N ASP A 5 -4.28 -2.13 25.60
CA ASP A 5 -4.35 -3.58 25.86
C ASP A 5 -3.23 -4.31 25.09
N ILE A 6 -2.60 -5.26 25.77
CA ILE A 6 -1.52 -6.08 25.24
C ILE A 6 -2.03 -7.51 24.98
N TYR A 7 -1.66 -8.04 23.82
CA TYR A 7 -1.97 -9.40 23.39
C TYR A 7 -0.69 -10.13 22.97
N HIS A 8 -0.72 -11.45 23.14
CA HIS A 8 0.27 -12.37 22.63
C HIS A 8 -0.48 -13.49 21.92
N ASP A 9 -0.41 -13.49 20.60
CA ASP A 9 -0.95 -14.59 19.81
C ASP A 9 0.06 -15.74 19.77
N ASP A 10 -0.44 -16.96 19.59
CA ASP A 10 0.42 -18.12 19.37
C ASP A 10 1.15 -17.97 18.03
N THR A 11 2.46 -17.69 18.10
CA THR A 11 3.29 -17.65 16.91
C THR A 11 3.45 -19.05 16.32
N PHE A 12 3.30 -19.17 15.01
CA PHE A 12 3.50 -20.42 14.29
C PHE A 12 4.60 -20.26 13.26
N THR A 13 5.65 -21.07 13.39
CA THR A 13 6.77 -21.10 12.46
C THR A 13 6.71 -22.38 11.63
N TYR A 14 6.90 -22.25 10.32
CA TYR A 14 7.01 -23.38 9.41
C TYR A 14 8.04 -23.10 8.32
N HIS A 15 8.38 -24.12 7.55
CA HIS A 15 9.15 -23.96 6.32
C HIS A 15 8.18 -23.99 5.15
N ASP A 16 8.25 -22.98 4.28
CA ASP A 16 7.46 -22.96 3.06
C ASP A 16 7.75 -24.22 2.23
N PRO A 17 6.73 -24.97 1.78
CA PRO A 17 6.95 -26.24 1.11
C PRO A 17 7.56 -26.10 -0.29
N TYR A 18 7.61 -24.90 -0.87
CA TYR A 18 8.18 -24.65 -2.19
C TYR A 18 9.61 -24.12 -2.06
N SER A 19 9.81 -23.05 -1.29
CA SER A 19 11.11 -22.40 -1.18
C SER A 19 12.01 -22.98 -0.09
N GLY A 20 11.44 -23.71 0.87
CA GLY A 20 12.12 -24.14 2.09
C GLY A 20 12.43 -23.01 3.08
N ARG A 21 12.06 -21.75 2.78
CA ARG A 21 12.30 -20.59 3.63
C ARG A 21 11.48 -20.66 4.90
N LYS A 22 12.06 -20.16 5.99
CA LYS A 22 11.36 -20.03 7.26
C LYS A 22 10.29 -18.93 7.15
N VAL A 23 9.05 -19.29 7.46
CA VAL A 23 7.91 -18.38 7.55
C VAL A 23 7.41 -18.37 8.98
N VAL A 24 7.14 -17.17 9.51
CA VAL A 24 6.49 -16.96 10.81
C VAL A 24 5.13 -16.32 10.58
N ARG A 25 4.07 -16.98 11.02
CA ARG A 25 2.75 -16.36 11.15
C ARG A 25 2.72 -15.52 12.42
N LEU A 26 2.54 -14.22 12.28
CA LEU A 26 2.68 -13.22 13.34
C LEU A 26 1.39 -13.05 14.16
N THR A 27 0.23 -13.26 13.56
CA THR A 27 -1.09 -13.10 14.20
C THR A 27 -1.88 -14.41 14.13
N ASP A 28 -2.76 -14.60 15.11
CA ASP A 28 -3.72 -15.71 15.13
C ASP A 28 -4.95 -15.31 15.94
N TYR A 29 -5.95 -14.75 15.25
CA TYR A 29 -7.20 -14.31 15.88
C TYR A 29 -8.41 -14.63 15.00
N THR A 30 -9.58 -14.77 15.63
CA THR A 30 -10.86 -14.91 14.93
C THR A 30 -11.35 -13.55 14.40
N GLY A 31 -10.62 -13.00 13.45
CA GLY A 31 -10.81 -11.69 12.82
C GLY A 31 -9.62 -11.36 11.94
N HIS A 32 -9.80 -10.52 10.92
CA HIS A 32 -8.72 -10.24 9.97
C HIS A 32 -7.64 -9.37 10.63
N SER A 33 -6.38 -9.73 10.41
CA SER A 33 -5.22 -8.89 10.68
C SER A 33 -4.40 -8.75 9.41
N ASN A 34 -4.02 -7.52 9.08
CA ASN A 34 -3.26 -7.20 7.89
C ASN A 34 -2.35 -6.01 8.17
N HIS A 35 -1.21 -5.96 7.51
CA HIS A 35 -0.37 -4.77 7.54
C HIS A 35 -1.00 -3.66 6.69
N LEU A 36 -0.50 -2.42 6.85
CA LEU A 36 -0.95 -1.28 6.07
C LEU A 36 -0.60 -1.45 4.58
N TYR A 37 -1.16 -0.61 3.71
CA TYR A 37 -0.85 -0.64 2.28
C TYR A 37 0.66 -0.47 2.07
N PHE A 38 1.23 -1.07 1.02
CA PHE A 38 2.69 -1.16 0.88
C PHE A 38 3.37 0.20 0.67
N THR A 39 2.63 1.22 0.21
CA THR A 39 3.12 2.61 0.11
C THR A 39 2.96 3.41 1.39
N ASP A 40 2.25 2.88 2.40
CA ASP A 40 2.10 3.54 3.70
C ASP A 40 3.29 3.17 4.61
N PRO A 41 4.11 4.14 5.04
CA PRO A 41 5.15 3.89 6.03
C PRO A 41 4.53 3.35 7.32
N CYS A 42 5.04 2.22 7.82
CA CYS A 42 4.51 1.61 9.05
C CYS A 42 5.60 1.14 10.02
N TRP A 43 6.85 1.01 9.55
CA TRP A 43 7.98 0.50 10.32
C TRP A 43 8.60 1.58 11.20
N PHE A 44 9.02 1.18 12.40
CA PHE A 44 9.74 2.02 13.35
C PHE A 44 10.60 1.15 14.27
N ASN A 45 11.34 1.79 15.19
CA ASN A 45 12.33 1.12 16.04
C ASN A 45 13.29 0.26 15.23
N GLU A 46 13.93 0.86 14.21
CA GLU A 46 14.89 0.17 13.34
C GLU A 46 14.29 -1.07 12.62
N GLY A 47 13.00 -1.01 12.27
CA GLY A 47 12.31 -2.11 11.60
C GLY A 47 11.92 -3.26 12.54
N ARG A 48 12.01 -3.06 13.86
CA ARG A 48 11.61 -4.06 14.88
C ARG A 48 10.18 -3.89 15.38
N SER A 49 9.51 -2.80 15.01
CA SER A 49 8.10 -2.56 15.30
C SER A 49 7.36 -2.03 14.08
N PHE A 50 6.06 -2.31 13.99
CA PHE A 50 5.23 -1.71 12.94
C PHE A 50 3.77 -1.52 13.34
N VAL A 51 3.11 -0.55 12.70
CA VAL A 51 1.65 -0.34 12.81
C VAL A 51 0.92 -1.24 11.80
N PHE A 52 -0.18 -1.84 12.22
CA PHE A 52 -1.04 -2.69 11.39
C PHE A 52 -2.51 -2.56 11.79
N THR A 53 -3.40 -3.16 11.01
CA THR A 53 -4.84 -3.17 11.30
C THR A 53 -5.29 -4.55 11.74
N SER A 54 -6.16 -4.61 12.75
CA SER A 54 -6.82 -5.85 13.15
C SER A 54 -8.30 -5.63 13.48
N ASP A 55 -9.14 -6.62 13.19
CA ASP A 55 -10.55 -6.68 13.58
C ASP A 55 -10.73 -7.29 14.98
N ARG A 56 -9.65 -7.39 15.76
CA ARG A 56 -9.68 -7.90 17.12
C ARG A 56 -10.71 -7.12 17.95
N GLY A 57 -11.62 -7.84 18.60
CA GLY A 57 -12.70 -7.22 19.37
C GLY A 57 -13.90 -6.76 18.54
N GLY A 58 -14.00 -7.17 17.27
CA GLY A 58 -15.18 -6.96 16.43
C GLY A 58 -15.21 -5.63 15.68
N HIS A 59 -14.13 -4.85 15.75
CA HIS A 59 -14.00 -3.54 15.09
C HIS A 59 -12.57 -3.39 14.55
N SER A 60 -12.44 -2.89 13.32
CA SER A 60 -11.13 -2.61 12.72
C SER A 60 -10.43 -1.46 13.46
N ASN A 61 -9.27 -1.75 14.04
CA ASN A 61 -8.47 -0.80 14.82
C ASN A 61 -7.00 -0.84 14.39
N LEU A 62 -6.26 0.22 14.73
CA LEU A 62 -4.81 0.24 14.61
C LEU A 62 -4.17 -0.48 15.80
N PHE A 63 -3.15 -1.26 15.51
CA PHE A 63 -2.35 -1.99 16.47
C PHE A 63 -0.88 -1.80 16.14
N ARG A 64 -0.03 -1.98 17.15
CA ARG A 64 1.42 -2.10 17.01
C ARG A 64 1.81 -3.55 17.20
N TYR A 65 2.73 -4.02 16.37
CA TYR A 65 3.42 -5.29 16.56
C TYR A 65 4.88 -5.02 16.90
N ASP A 66 5.40 -5.65 17.95
CA ASP A 66 6.83 -5.66 18.31
C ASP A 66 7.42 -7.04 18.01
N LEU A 67 8.43 -7.09 17.14
CA LEU A 67 9.03 -8.34 16.65
C LEU A 67 9.99 -9.01 17.64
N ASP A 68 10.45 -8.28 18.66
CA ASP A 68 11.43 -8.80 19.63
C ASP A 68 10.78 -9.75 20.64
N ASP A 69 9.54 -9.47 21.04
CA ASP A 69 8.78 -10.22 22.05
C ASP A 69 7.41 -10.71 21.53
N TYR A 70 7.13 -10.55 20.23
CA TYR A 70 5.86 -10.89 19.57
C TYR A 70 4.64 -10.25 20.24
N LYS A 71 4.83 -9.04 20.78
CA LYS A 71 3.80 -8.30 21.50
C LYS A 71 2.92 -7.53 20.53
N ILE A 72 1.60 -7.64 20.72
CA ILE A 72 0.60 -6.85 20.00
C ILE A 72 0.00 -5.84 20.99
N THR A 73 0.09 -4.55 20.68
CA THR A 73 -0.51 -3.47 21.50
C THR A 73 -1.63 -2.81 20.72
N GLN A 74 -2.81 -2.69 21.30
CA GLN A 74 -3.92 -1.97 20.69
C GLN A 74 -3.69 -0.45 20.76
N LEU A 75 -3.65 0.22 19.61
CA LEU A 75 -3.35 1.64 19.55
C LEU A 75 -4.59 2.53 19.51
N THR A 76 -5.76 2.01 19.13
CA THR A 76 -6.99 2.80 19.00
C THR A 76 -8.23 2.05 19.52
N GLU A 77 -9.31 2.78 19.80
CA GLU A 77 -10.64 2.26 20.16
C GLU A 77 -11.75 2.75 19.20
N LEU A 78 -11.45 2.79 17.90
CA LEU A 78 -12.32 3.31 16.86
C LEU A 78 -13.67 2.59 16.83
N GLN A 79 -14.73 3.39 16.68
CA GLN A 79 -16.11 2.95 16.64
C GLN A 79 -16.76 3.33 15.30
N GLY A 80 -17.77 2.56 14.92
CA GLY A 80 -18.50 2.77 13.68
C GLY A 80 -17.76 2.23 12.46
N ARG A 81 -17.89 2.94 11.33
CA ARG A 81 -17.25 2.58 10.07
C ARG A 81 -16.44 3.77 9.58
N SER A 82 -15.32 3.51 8.92
CA SER A 82 -14.65 4.52 8.11
C SER A 82 -15.61 5.04 7.03
N ILE A 83 -15.58 6.35 6.84
CA ILE A 83 -16.30 7.08 5.78
C ILE A 83 -15.32 7.72 4.78
N GLU A 84 -14.03 7.58 5.04
CA GLU A 84 -12.94 7.81 4.12
C GLU A 84 -13.04 6.82 2.98
N ASN A 85 -12.82 7.28 1.75
CA ASN A 85 -13.06 6.50 0.53
C ASN A 85 -14.49 5.95 0.50
N GLU A 86 -15.42 6.78 0.01
CA GLU A 86 -16.90 6.71 -0.05
C GLU A 86 -17.65 5.35 -0.08
N ARG A 87 -17.01 4.18 -0.11
CA ARG A 87 -17.62 2.87 -0.40
C ARG A 87 -17.18 1.76 0.56
N VAL A 88 -18.12 0.83 0.75
CA VAL A 88 -18.34 -0.05 1.92
C VAL A 88 -17.33 -1.20 2.11
N PHE A 89 -16.32 -1.32 1.24
CA PHE A 89 -15.53 -2.56 1.12
C PHE A 89 -14.23 -2.56 1.90
N ASP A 90 -13.80 -1.39 2.36
CA ASP A 90 -12.59 -1.23 3.14
C ASP A 90 -12.80 -0.17 4.23
N HIS A 91 -13.40 -0.57 5.35
CA HIS A 91 -13.71 0.31 6.47
C HIS A 91 -12.57 0.42 7.50
N ARG A 92 -11.37 0.03 7.10
CA ARG A 92 -10.23 -0.09 8.01
C ARG A 92 -9.55 1.26 8.20
N PRO A 93 -9.06 1.56 9.41
CA PRO A 93 -8.14 2.67 9.57
C PRO A 93 -6.83 2.36 8.85
N ALA A 94 -6.30 3.38 8.18
CA ALA A 94 -5.01 3.38 7.51
C ALA A 94 -4.36 4.76 7.70
N GLY A 95 -3.08 4.88 7.37
CA GLY A 95 -2.31 6.08 7.69
C GLY A 95 -0.83 5.85 7.51
N ALA A 96 -0.01 6.84 7.86
CA ALA A 96 1.44 6.75 7.77
C ALA A 96 2.11 7.02 9.11
N TYR A 97 3.11 6.21 9.42
CA TYR A 97 4.05 6.48 10.48
C TYR A 97 5.10 7.50 10.03
N SER A 98 5.29 8.55 10.83
CA SER A 98 6.33 9.57 10.65
C SER A 98 7.47 9.30 11.62
N ALA A 99 8.63 8.91 11.08
CA ALA A 99 9.83 8.65 11.89
C ALA A 99 10.36 9.89 12.61
N VAL A 100 10.29 11.06 11.96
CA VAL A 100 10.76 12.33 12.54
C VAL A 100 9.89 12.83 13.69
N ASN A 101 8.58 12.55 13.64
CA ASN A 101 7.65 12.92 14.70
C ASN A 101 7.49 11.82 15.76
N HIS A 102 7.87 10.58 15.44
CA HIS A 102 7.55 9.40 16.24
C HIS A 102 6.04 9.26 16.49
N ARG A 103 5.24 9.46 15.43
CA ARG A 103 3.77 9.48 15.46
C ARG A 103 3.20 8.75 14.25
N HIS A 104 2.04 8.13 14.43
CA HIS A 104 1.22 7.65 13.32
C HIS A 104 0.10 8.64 13.02
N TYR A 105 -0.10 8.97 11.75
CA TYR A 105 -1.15 9.89 11.31
C TYR A 105 -2.17 9.14 10.47
N TYR A 106 -3.44 9.20 10.86
CA TYR A 106 -4.53 8.50 10.17
C TYR A 106 -5.78 9.36 10.10
N TRP A 107 -6.64 9.01 9.14
CA TRP A 107 -7.94 9.62 8.98
C TRP A 107 -9.03 8.71 9.53
N TRP A 108 -9.96 9.28 10.28
CA TRP A 108 -11.14 8.57 10.76
C TRP A 108 -12.32 9.54 10.93
N GLN A 109 -13.44 9.24 10.28
CA GLN A 109 -14.64 10.06 10.35
C GLN A 109 -14.38 11.55 10.03
N ASN A 110 -13.66 11.78 8.93
CA ASN A 110 -13.21 13.08 8.42
C ASN A 110 -12.23 13.82 9.35
N GLY A 111 -11.79 13.21 10.46
CA GLY A 111 -10.76 13.75 11.34
C GLY A 111 -9.37 13.21 11.00
N LEU A 112 -8.38 14.09 10.90
CA LEU A 112 -6.96 13.72 10.88
C LEU A 112 -6.48 13.63 12.32
N TYR A 113 -6.03 12.45 12.73
CA TYR A 113 -5.52 12.19 14.07
C TYR A 113 -4.01 11.97 14.02
N GLU A 114 -3.32 12.55 14.99
CA GLU A 114 -1.97 12.18 15.38
C GLU A 114 -2.05 11.19 16.54
N LEU A 115 -1.33 10.08 16.44
CA LEU A 115 -1.30 9.00 17.43
C LEU A 115 0.14 8.77 17.89
N ASP A 116 0.36 8.85 19.20
CA ASP A 116 1.58 8.41 19.85
C ASP A 116 1.59 6.87 19.92
N VAL A 117 2.58 6.24 19.29
CA VAL A 117 2.67 4.77 19.18
C VAL A 117 3.22 4.09 20.44
N ASP A 118 3.70 4.86 21.42
CA ASP A 118 4.19 4.35 22.70
C ASP A 118 3.16 4.57 23.81
N THR A 119 2.60 5.79 23.92
CA THR A 119 1.62 6.10 24.96
C THR A 119 0.19 5.73 24.58
N CYS A 120 -0.05 5.53 23.28
CA CYS A 120 -1.39 5.45 22.72
C CYS A 120 -2.19 6.71 23.11
N ASP A 121 -1.66 7.91 22.92
CA ASP A 121 -2.43 9.15 23.01
C ASP A 121 -2.85 9.61 21.61
N GLU A 122 -4.07 10.14 21.49
CA GLU A 122 -4.62 10.66 20.22
C GLU A 122 -4.84 12.17 20.32
N ARG A 123 -4.46 12.89 19.28
CA ARG A 123 -4.72 14.32 19.11
C ARG A 123 -5.39 14.56 17.76
N LEU A 124 -6.58 15.17 17.77
CA LEU A 124 -7.21 15.65 16.53
C LEU A 124 -6.40 16.85 16.01
N VAL A 125 -5.84 16.72 14.81
CA VAL A 125 -5.06 17.77 14.13
C VAL A 125 -5.99 18.65 13.29
N TYR A 126 -6.90 18.03 12.55
CA TYR A 126 -7.81 18.73 11.64
C TYR A 126 -9.11 17.96 11.46
N GLN A 127 -10.23 18.66 11.29
CA GLN A 127 -11.53 18.07 10.99
C GLN A 127 -12.01 18.60 9.64
N ALA A 128 -12.10 17.71 8.64
CA ALA A 128 -12.69 18.05 7.37
C ALA A 128 -14.22 18.22 7.50
N PRO A 129 -14.82 19.10 6.67
CA PRO A 129 -16.28 19.21 6.59
C PRO A 129 -16.94 17.87 6.26
N SER A 130 -18.15 17.64 6.79
CA SER A 130 -18.85 16.35 6.67
C SER A 130 -19.32 16.01 5.25
N ASP A 131 -19.45 17.03 4.40
CA ASP A 131 -19.77 16.91 2.98
C ASP A 131 -18.54 16.60 2.11
N LYS A 132 -17.38 16.36 2.73
CA LYS A 132 -16.16 15.93 2.05
C LYS A 132 -15.93 14.44 2.19
N VAL A 133 -15.16 13.93 1.23
CA VAL A 133 -14.63 12.57 1.20
C VAL A 133 -13.14 12.67 1.01
N LEU A 134 -12.42 11.93 1.84
CA LEU A 134 -10.96 11.89 1.82
C LEU A 134 -10.45 10.54 1.34
N GLY A 135 -9.18 10.48 0.96
CA GLY A 135 -8.46 9.22 0.81
C GLY A 135 -8.20 8.56 2.16
N ILE A 136 -7.92 7.25 2.13
CA ILE A 136 -7.55 6.48 3.34
C ILE A 136 -6.10 6.73 3.79
N HIS A 137 -5.27 7.31 2.92
CA HIS A 137 -3.85 7.54 3.19
C HIS A 137 -3.65 8.87 3.95
N GLY A 138 -2.74 8.87 4.91
CA GLY A 138 -2.36 10.06 5.69
C GLY A 138 -0.86 10.31 5.64
N ILE A 139 -0.30 10.44 4.43
CA ILE A 139 1.16 10.44 4.26
C ILE A 139 1.75 11.76 4.74
N THR A 140 2.81 11.67 5.54
CA THR A 140 3.50 12.78 6.18
C THR A 140 4.70 13.25 5.36
N SER A 141 5.00 14.55 5.37
CA SER A 141 6.22 15.07 4.74
C SER A 141 7.47 14.55 5.46
N ALA A 142 8.58 14.43 4.73
CA ALA A 142 9.85 13.92 5.26
C ALA A 142 10.35 14.69 6.50
N ASP A 143 10.02 15.98 6.61
CA ASP A 143 10.36 16.84 7.74
C ASP A 143 9.28 16.87 8.85
N GLY A 144 8.19 16.11 8.68
CA GLY A 144 7.15 15.96 9.69
C GLY A 144 6.24 17.17 9.87
N ARG A 145 6.28 18.15 8.96
CA ARG A 145 5.47 19.39 9.08
C ARG A 145 4.05 19.25 8.56
N TYR A 146 3.85 18.40 7.56
CA TYR A 146 2.60 18.32 6.83
C TYR A 146 2.06 16.90 6.73
N VAL A 147 0.74 16.78 6.64
CA VAL A 147 0.04 15.59 6.12
C VAL A 147 -0.66 15.98 4.84
N CYS A 148 -0.48 15.19 3.77
CA CYS A 148 -1.22 15.38 2.52
C CYS A 148 -2.26 14.27 2.33
N ASN A 149 -3.38 14.61 1.70
CA ASN A 149 -4.40 13.64 1.31
C ASN A 149 -5.15 14.16 0.07
N MET A 150 -5.93 13.28 -0.56
CA MET A 150 -6.96 13.67 -1.51
C MET A 150 -8.24 14.09 -0.77
N MET A 151 -8.93 15.10 -1.29
CA MET A 151 -10.26 15.51 -0.89
C MET A 151 -11.15 15.75 -2.11
N ARG A 152 -12.43 15.41 -1.98
CA ARG A 152 -13.47 15.82 -2.94
C ARG A 152 -14.81 16.02 -2.25
N ASP A 153 -15.76 16.59 -2.99
CA ASP A 153 -17.14 16.65 -2.56
C ASP A 153 -17.74 15.24 -2.50
N ARG A 154 -18.50 15.01 -1.43
CA ARG A 154 -19.40 13.87 -1.33
C ARG A 154 -20.48 14.03 -2.36
N VAL A 155 -20.66 13.03 -3.19
CA VAL A 155 -21.77 13.03 -4.16
C VAL A 155 -22.91 12.22 -3.55
N ASP A 156 -23.83 12.92 -2.90
CA ASP A 156 -25.07 12.30 -2.41
C ASP A 156 -25.96 11.99 -3.61
N GLY A 157 -25.97 10.73 -4.03
CA GLY A 157 -26.90 10.21 -5.03
C GLY A 157 -27.99 9.37 -4.38
N ASP A 158 -29.22 9.46 -4.89
CA ASP A 158 -30.27 8.42 -4.78
C ASP A 158 -29.85 7.13 -5.54
N THR A 159 -28.58 6.73 -5.41
CA THR A 159 -28.07 5.50 -5.99
C THR A 159 -28.66 4.33 -5.20
N PRO A 160 -29.31 3.37 -5.86
CA PRO A 160 -29.76 2.15 -5.19
C PRO A 160 -28.60 1.51 -4.44
N ALA A 161 -28.86 0.92 -3.27
CA ALA A 161 -27.82 0.19 -2.53
C ALA A 161 -27.22 -0.91 -3.42
N THR A 162 -25.94 -0.77 -3.78
CA THR A 162 -25.18 -1.76 -4.53
C THR A 162 -24.18 -2.48 -3.62
N ILE A 163 -23.87 -3.73 -3.97
CA ILE A 163 -22.69 -4.41 -3.45
C ILE A 163 -21.53 -3.94 -4.33
N ASP A 164 -20.70 -3.03 -3.82
CA ASP A 164 -19.44 -2.71 -4.49
C ASP A 164 -18.40 -3.83 -4.24
N TYR A 165 -17.20 -3.69 -4.79
CA TYR A 165 -16.06 -4.58 -4.55
C TYR A 165 -14.81 -3.82 -5.02
N PRO A 166 -13.59 -4.29 -4.73
CA PRO A 166 -12.39 -3.60 -5.17
C PRO A 166 -12.46 -3.22 -6.66
N TYR A 167 -12.18 -1.96 -6.95
CA TYR A 167 -12.13 -1.38 -8.30
C TYR A 167 -13.48 -1.23 -9.06
N SER A 168 -14.62 -1.62 -8.48
CA SER A 168 -15.93 -1.57 -9.17
C SER A 168 -16.42 -0.16 -9.50
N HIS A 169 -15.85 0.87 -8.87
CA HIS A 169 -16.29 2.27 -8.98
C HIS A 169 -15.63 3.02 -10.14
N PHE A 170 -14.49 2.55 -10.65
CA PHE A 170 -13.76 3.24 -11.72
C PHE A 170 -14.60 3.51 -12.97
N PRO A 171 -15.44 2.58 -13.46
CA PRO A 171 -16.29 2.84 -14.64
C PRO A 171 -17.28 3.99 -14.46
N HIS A 172 -17.59 4.42 -13.23
CA HIS A 172 -18.51 5.52 -12.94
C HIS A 172 -17.78 6.81 -12.59
N LEU A 173 -16.75 6.75 -11.74
CA LEU A 173 -16.01 7.94 -11.30
C LEU A 173 -15.05 8.48 -12.36
N TYR A 174 -14.48 7.61 -13.19
CA TYR A 174 -13.56 8.05 -14.25
C TYR A 174 -14.23 8.96 -15.29
N PRO A 175 -15.36 8.57 -15.92
CA PRO A 175 -16.00 9.42 -16.91
C PRO A 175 -16.69 10.67 -16.32
N SER A 176 -17.03 10.67 -15.02
CA SER A 176 -17.71 11.81 -14.39
C SER A 176 -16.78 13.01 -14.14
N LYS A 177 -15.46 12.81 -14.17
CA LYS A 177 -14.45 13.88 -14.02
C LYS A 177 -14.71 14.75 -12.78
N PRO A 178 -14.83 14.15 -11.59
CA PRO A 178 -15.14 14.89 -10.37
C PRO A 178 -14.03 15.89 -10.08
N LEU A 179 -14.40 17.05 -9.52
CA LEU A 179 -13.41 17.93 -8.92
C LEU A 179 -12.77 17.18 -7.74
N THR A 180 -11.49 16.94 -7.85
CA THR A 180 -10.68 16.35 -6.79
C THR A 180 -9.57 17.34 -6.43
N GLN A 181 -9.16 17.34 -5.17
CA GLN A 181 -8.18 18.25 -4.62
C GLN A 181 -7.10 17.44 -3.89
N VAL A 182 -5.85 17.86 -4.00
CA VAL A 182 -4.79 17.46 -3.07
C VAL A 182 -4.73 18.53 -1.99
N ILE A 183 -4.97 18.13 -0.75
CA ILE A 183 -4.88 19.00 0.42
C ILE A 183 -3.58 18.76 1.17
N ARG A 184 -3.12 19.80 1.85
CA ARG A 184 -2.01 19.80 2.78
C ARG A 184 -2.48 20.37 4.10
N VAL A 185 -2.29 19.63 5.18
CA VAL A 185 -2.58 20.06 6.56
C VAL A 185 -1.27 20.27 7.29
N GLU A 186 -1.06 21.46 7.86
CA GLU A 186 0.08 21.72 8.75
C GLU A 186 -0.19 21.15 10.14
N ILE A 187 0.67 20.25 10.60
CA ILE A 187 0.45 19.46 11.82
C ILE A 187 0.44 20.34 13.10
N SER A 188 1.21 21.43 13.10
CA SER A 188 1.36 22.29 14.28
C SER A 188 0.14 23.17 14.52
N THR A 189 -0.54 23.60 13.46
CA THR A 189 -1.65 24.56 13.51
C THR A 189 -3.01 23.95 13.18
N GLY A 190 -3.03 22.81 12.48
CA GLY A 190 -4.25 22.25 11.88
C GLY A 190 -4.73 23.03 10.65
N GLU A 191 -3.95 23.99 10.14
CA GLU A 191 -4.31 24.76 8.95
C GLU A 191 -4.28 23.86 7.71
N MET A 192 -5.38 23.84 6.97
CA MET A 192 -5.53 23.09 5.72
C MET A 192 -5.51 24.02 4.52
N GLN A 193 -4.76 23.64 3.50
CA GLN A 193 -4.69 24.34 2.21
C GLN A 193 -4.89 23.33 1.07
N VAL A 194 -5.62 23.75 0.04
CA VAL A 194 -5.64 23.05 -1.25
C VAL A 194 -4.38 23.44 -2.02
N VAL A 195 -3.52 22.46 -2.33
CA VAL A 195 -2.25 22.70 -3.04
C VAL A 195 -2.33 22.35 -4.52
N HIS A 196 -3.30 21.53 -4.92
CA HIS A 196 -3.60 21.21 -6.31
C HIS A 196 -5.05 20.77 -6.47
N GLU A 197 -5.66 21.03 -7.62
CA GLU A 197 -7.00 20.55 -7.97
C GLU A 197 -7.14 20.29 -9.47
N ASP A 198 -7.95 19.29 -9.83
CA ASP A 198 -8.26 18.95 -11.22
C ASP A 198 -9.64 18.28 -11.31
N HIS A 199 -10.27 18.36 -12.49
CA HIS A 199 -11.49 17.62 -12.86
C HIS A 199 -11.16 16.21 -13.34
N ARG A 200 -10.46 15.46 -12.49
CA ARG A 200 -10.11 14.05 -12.66
C ARG A 200 -10.11 13.39 -11.29
N PHE A 201 -10.41 12.10 -11.24
CA PHE A 201 -10.35 11.36 -9.99
C PHE A 201 -8.87 11.19 -9.59
N MET A 202 -8.39 12.03 -8.69
CA MET A 202 -7.02 11.93 -8.17
C MET A 202 -6.98 11.01 -6.95
N THR A 203 -5.97 10.16 -6.83
CA THR A 203 -5.75 9.36 -5.61
C THR A 203 -4.24 9.13 -5.40
N HIS A 204 -3.88 8.13 -4.58
CA HIS A 204 -2.51 7.64 -4.43
C HIS A 204 -1.50 8.76 -4.14
N VAL A 205 -1.88 9.62 -3.21
CA VAL A 205 -1.12 10.79 -2.77
C VAL A 205 0.03 10.31 -1.87
N ASN A 206 1.25 10.24 -2.42
CA ASN A 206 2.44 9.72 -1.75
C ASN A 206 3.54 10.80 -1.65
N LEU A 207 3.86 11.27 -0.44
CA LEU A 207 5.03 12.14 -0.22
C LEU A 207 6.33 11.34 -0.31
N SER A 208 7.38 12.01 -0.80
CA SER A 208 8.73 11.45 -0.73
C SER A 208 9.16 11.26 0.73
N PRO A 209 9.78 10.12 1.07
CA PRO A 209 10.31 9.87 2.41
C PRO A 209 11.51 10.75 2.77
N THR A 210 12.18 11.40 1.81
CA THR A 210 13.41 12.18 2.05
C THR A 210 13.31 13.63 1.57
N MET A 211 12.38 13.95 0.65
CA MET A 211 12.19 15.29 0.11
C MET A 211 10.86 15.88 0.61
N PRO A 212 10.88 16.81 1.58
CA PRO A 212 9.66 17.22 2.30
C PRO A 212 8.63 17.92 1.42
N ASP A 213 9.06 18.52 0.31
CA ASP A 213 8.18 19.30 -0.56
C ASP A 213 7.68 18.54 -1.78
N ILE A 214 8.17 17.31 -2.03
CA ILE A 214 7.88 16.56 -3.25
C ILE A 214 6.89 15.43 -2.96
N LEU A 215 5.86 15.37 -3.80
CA LEU A 215 4.75 14.44 -3.70
C LEU A 215 4.49 13.82 -5.08
N THR A 216 4.07 12.56 -5.09
CA THR A 216 3.42 11.94 -6.25
C THR A 216 1.93 11.76 -6.00
N PHE A 217 1.13 11.94 -7.04
CA PHE A 217 -0.28 11.57 -7.05
C PHE A 217 -0.59 10.96 -8.41
N CYS A 218 -1.81 10.43 -8.54
CA CYS A 218 -2.23 9.84 -9.78
C CYS A 218 -3.56 10.37 -10.31
N HIS A 219 -3.78 10.20 -11.62
CA HIS A 219 -5.14 10.08 -12.15
C HIS A 219 -5.57 8.62 -12.09
N GLU A 220 -6.68 8.37 -11.41
CA GLU A 220 -7.20 7.05 -11.13
C GLU A 220 -8.34 6.67 -12.09
N GLY A 221 -8.42 5.39 -12.45
CA GLY A 221 -9.43 4.90 -13.38
C GLY A 221 -9.08 3.58 -14.06
N PRO A 222 -9.88 3.15 -15.06
CA PRO A 222 -9.56 1.98 -15.84
C PRO A 222 -8.21 2.17 -16.54
N TRP A 223 -7.26 1.28 -16.26
CA TRP A 223 -5.85 1.39 -16.72
C TRP A 223 -5.70 1.74 -18.21
N HIS A 224 -6.50 1.11 -19.07
CA HIS A 224 -6.46 1.34 -20.52
C HIS A 224 -6.97 2.71 -20.96
N GLN A 225 -7.73 3.42 -20.10
CA GLN A 225 -8.31 4.73 -20.40
C GLN A 225 -7.52 5.89 -19.79
N VAL A 226 -6.81 5.66 -18.68
CA VAL A 226 -6.02 6.70 -18.01
C VAL A 226 -4.91 7.18 -18.95
N GLU A 227 -4.94 8.46 -19.33
CA GLU A 227 -4.01 9.07 -20.28
C GLU A 227 -2.59 9.22 -19.67
N GLN A 228 -2.51 9.79 -18.47
CA GLN A 228 -1.27 9.96 -17.71
C GLN A 228 -1.52 9.57 -16.26
N ARG A 229 -0.85 8.52 -15.80
CA ARG A 229 -0.98 7.97 -14.46
C ARG A 229 -0.21 8.79 -13.43
N ILE A 230 1.12 8.88 -13.57
CA ILE A 230 2.00 9.37 -12.51
C ILE A 230 2.27 10.86 -12.69
N TRP A 231 2.02 11.62 -11.62
CA TRP A 231 2.26 13.06 -11.57
C TRP A 231 3.13 13.40 -10.36
N GLY A 232 4.08 14.31 -10.56
CA GLY A 232 4.78 14.98 -9.48
C GLY A 232 4.07 16.28 -9.10
N LEU A 233 4.15 16.63 -7.82
CA LEU A 233 3.63 17.86 -7.23
C LEU A 233 4.66 18.42 -6.24
N ASN A 234 4.91 19.72 -6.33
CA ASN A 234 5.59 20.45 -5.27
C ASN A 234 4.53 21.08 -4.33
N ILE A 235 4.45 20.62 -3.08
CA ILE A 235 3.37 20.98 -2.16
C ILE A 235 3.44 22.42 -1.63
N GLN A 236 4.55 23.13 -1.85
CA GLN A 236 4.70 24.53 -1.46
C GLN A 236 4.22 25.49 -2.55
N THR A 237 4.42 25.12 -3.82
CA THR A 237 4.18 25.99 -4.97
C THR A 237 2.96 25.60 -5.78
N GLY A 238 2.46 24.36 -5.63
CA GLY A 238 1.39 23.80 -6.46
C GLY A 238 1.83 23.41 -7.87
N ALA A 239 3.13 23.52 -8.19
CA ALA A 239 3.65 23.14 -9.50
C ALA A 239 3.51 21.62 -9.71
N THR A 240 2.99 21.23 -10.87
CA THR A 240 2.83 19.82 -11.26
C THR A 240 3.56 19.50 -12.57
N TRP A 241 3.98 18.24 -12.71
CA TRP A 241 4.63 17.74 -13.92
C TRP A 241 4.33 16.25 -14.13
N LYS A 242 4.48 15.78 -15.37
CA LYS A 242 4.35 14.36 -15.71
C LYS A 242 5.61 13.62 -15.28
N ILE A 243 5.44 12.46 -14.64
CA ILE A 243 6.52 11.51 -14.38
C ILE A 243 6.23 10.27 -15.23
N ARG A 244 7.22 9.80 -15.99
CA ARG A 244 7.03 8.79 -17.05
C ARG A 244 5.86 9.20 -17.97
N PRO A 245 6.06 10.15 -18.91
CA PRO A 245 5.03 10.51 -19.89
C PRO A 245 4.47 9.29 -20.63
N GLN A 246 3.15 9.23 -20.82
CA GLN A 246 2.44 8.13 -21.51
C GLN A 246 1.88 8.57 -22.88
N ASP A 247 2.54 9.51 -23.53
CA ASP A 247 2.10 10.09 -24.81
C ASP A 247 2.23 9.11 -26.00
N ASP A 248 2.89 7.96 -25.80
CA ASP A 248 3.13 6.93 -26.81
C ASP A 248 2.03 5.85 -26.88
N ASP A 249 1.06 5.90 -25.97
CA ASP A 249 -0.10 4.99 -25.86
C ASP A 249 0.25 3.48 -25.77
N ASN A 250 1.51 3.15 -25.49
CA ASN A 250 1.96 1.75 -25.51
C ASN A 250 1.56 0.99 -24.24
N PHE A 251 1.76 1.63 -23.08
CA PHE A 251 1.61 0.99 -21.78
C PHE A 251 0.65 1.76 -20.87
N ALA A 252 -0.23 1.01 -20.19
CA ALA A 252 -0.90 1.48 -19.00
C ALA A 252 0.01 1.23 -17.80
N ILE A 253 0.32 2.29 -17.06
CA ILE A 253 1.21 2.28 -15.89
C ILE A 253 0.37 2.41 -14.61
N GLY A 254 0.85 1.83 -13.50
CA GLY A 254 0.23 2.00 -12.18
C GLY A 254 1.05 1.39 -11.05
N HIS A 255 0.45 1.42 -9.85
CA HIS A 255 1.04 0.96 -8.59
C HIS A 255 2.43 1.58 -8.34
N GLU A 256 2.54 2.88 -8.60
CA GLU A 256 3.76 3.65 -8.41
C GLU A 256 4.09 3.89 -6.92
N TYR A 257 5.35 3.71 -6.51
CA TYR A 257 5.76 3.87 -5.12
C TYR A 257 7.16 4.46 -5.02
N TRP A 258 7.47 5.12 -3.90
CA TRP A 258 8.81 5.63 -3.63
C TRP A 258 9.75 4.51 -3.20
N PHE A 259 10.99 4.56 -3.68
CA PHE A 259 12.11 3.86 -3.05
C PHE A 259 12.52 4.58 -1.75
N ASP A 260 13.32 3.91 -0.92
CA ASP A 260 13.77 4.40 0.38
C ASP A 260 14.69 5.62 0.27
N ASP A 261 15.35 5.81 -0.89
CA ASP A 261 16.12 7.02 -1.17
C ASP A 261 15.23 8.28 -1.27
N GLY A 262 13.93 8.09 -1.47
CA GLY A 262 12.92 9.10 -1.68
C GLY A 262 13.12 9.98 -2.91
N GLU A 263 14.02 9.60 -3.81
CA GLU A 263 14.27 10.29 -5.08
C GLU A 263 13.69 9.52 -6.27
N HIS A 264 13.66 8.20 -6.18
CA HIS A 264 13.19 7.33 -7.25
C HIS A 264 11.81 6.74 -6.97
N ILE A 265 11.04 6.58 -8.05
CA ILE A 265 9.69 6.03 -8.04
C ILE A 265 9.71 4.75 -8.87
N GLY A 266 9.46 3.61 -8.22
CA GLY A 266 9.21 2.35 -8.88
C GLY A 266 7.80 2.29 -9.44
N TYR A 267 7.61 1.61 -10.57
CA TYR A 267 6.32 1.39 -11.19
C TYR A 267 6.33 0.16 -12.10
N HIS A 268 5.15 -0.35 -12.42
CA HIS A 268 4.98 -1.37 -13.45
C HIS A 268 3.87 -1.01 -14.42
N GLY A 269 3.81 -1.72 -15.52
CA GLY A 269 2.84 -1.46 -16.56
C GLY A 269 2.57 -2.65 -17.45
N ARG A 270 1.41 -2.62 -18.11
CA ARG A 270 1.00 -3.63 -19.09
C ARG A 270 0.67 -2.97 -20.43
N PRO A 271 0.87 -3.67 -21.56
CA PRO A 271 0.45 -3.16 -22.86
C PRO A 271 -1.02 -2.78 -22.85
N ARG A 272 -1.39 -1.62 -23.41
CA ARG A 272 -2.79 -1.15 -23.41
C ARG A 272 -3.71 -2.06 -24.22
N ASP A 273 -3.19 -2.68 -25.28
CA ASP A 273 -3.90 -3.65 -26.11
C ASP A 273 -3.98 -5.06 -25.48
N GLY A 274 -3.34 -5.24 -24.32
CA GLY A 274 -3.26 -6.50 -23.59
C GLY A 274 -2.34 -7.54 -24.23
N LYS A 275 -1.48 -7.16 -25.18
CA LYS A 275 -0.62 -8.09 -25.91
C LYS A 275 0.86 -7.79 -25.71
N GLY A 276 1.62 -8.82 -25.32
CA GLY A 276 3.07 -8.75 -25.15
C GLY A 276 3.50 -8.60 -23.70
N ASP A 277 4.80 -8.37 -23.51
CA ASP A 277 5.41 -8.30 -22.19
C ASP A 277 4.94 -7.05 -21.43
N HIS A 278 4.86 -7.18 -20.11
CA HIS A 278 4.72 -6.04 -19.23
C HIS A 278 6.03 -5.22 -19.21
N VAL A 279 6.01 -4.10 -18.48
CA VAL A 279 7.19 -3.32 -18.14
C VAL A 279 7.31 -3.17 -16.65
N PHE A 280 8.55 -3.12 -16.18
CA PHE A 280 8.88 -2.64 -14.85
C PHE A 280 9.94 -1.57 -15.00
N GLY A 281 9.82 -0.49 -14.23
CA GLY A 281 10.77 0.60 -14.29
C GLY A 281 10.85 1.37 -13.00
N TYR A 282 11.86 2.23 -12.96
CA TYR A 282 11.97 3.30 -11.99
C TYR A 282 12.44 4.57 -12.68
N VAL A 283 12.09 5.70 -12.08
CA VAL A 283 12.40 7.02 -12.61
C VAL A 283 12.60 7.99 -11.46
N ARG A 284 13.50 8.94 -11.61
CA ARG A 284 13.67 10.00 -10.61
C ARG A 284 12.45 10.91 -10.62
N TRP A 285 12.12 11.50 -9.47
CA TRP A 285 10.95 12.35 -9.26
C TRP A 285 10.79 13.49 -10.27
N ASP A 286 11.89 14.00 -10.82
CA ASP A 286 11.92 15.07 -11.83
C ASP A 286 11.85 14.54 -13.27
N ASN A 287 11.48 13.26 -13.43
CA ASN A 287 11.39 12.53 -14.70
C ASN A 287 12.74 12.30 -15.39
N SER A 288 13.87 12.50 -14.70
CA SER A 288 15.19 12.09 -15.18
C SER A 288 15.53 10.65 -14.78
N GLU A 289 16.67 10.13 -15.25
CA GLU A 289 17.23 8.84 -14.83
C GLU A 289 16.30 7.63 -14.98
N LYS A 290 15.40 7.67 -15.98
CA LYS A 290 14.46 6.57 -16.23
C LYS A 290 15.20 5.29 -16.65
N VAL A 291 14.95 4.21 -15.92
CA VAL A 291 15.28 2.84 -16.30
C VAL A 291 13.98 2.06 -16.41
N GLU A 292 13.68 1.54 -17.60
CA GLU A 292 12.45 0.81 -17.88
C GLU A 292 12.80 -0.38 -18.77
N VAL A 293 12.44 -1.59 -18.30
CA VAL A 293 12.79 -2.83 -18.98
C VAL A 293 11.53 -3.64 -19.30
N ARG A 294 11.63 -4.47 -20.34
CA ARG A 294 10.64 -5.52 -20.57
C ARG A 294 10.60 -6.45 -19.37
N PHE A 295 9.40 -6.77 -18.94
CA PHE A 295 9.13 -7.56 -17.76
C PHE A 295 8.12 -8.64 -18.14
N PRO A 296 8.55 -9.84 -18.56
CA PRO A 296 7.65 -10.89 -19.06
C PRO A 296 6.92 -11.64 -17.92
N PHE A 297 6.74 -11.00 -16.76
CA PHE A 297 6.17 -11.59 -15.56
C PHE A 297 4.93 -10.82 -15.11
N HIS A 298 4.09 -11.47 -14.32
CA HIS A 298 2.83 -10.91 -13.85
C HIS A 298 2.71 -10.98 -12.32
N SER A 299 2.35 -9.87 -11.70
CA SER A 299 1.81 -9.82 -10.33
C SER A 299 0.75 -8.72 -10.27
N PHE A 300 -0.11 -8.75 -9.25
CA PHE A 300 -1.07 -7.66 -9.03
C PHE A 300 -0.33 -6.43 -8.52
N HIS A 301 0.49 -6.57 -7.48
CA HIS A 301 1.33 -5.52 -6.94
C HIS A 301 2.80 -5.91 -6.93
N PHE A 302 3.63 -4.86 -6.97
CA PHE A 302 5.06 -4.95 -6.75
C PHE A 302 5.47 -3.90 -5.73
N ALA A 303 6.47 -4.21 -4.92
CA ALA A 303 7.10 -3.27 -3.98
C ALA A 303 8.61 -3.54 -3.91
N SER A 304 9.37 -2.54 -3.49
CA SER A 304 10.79 -2.66 -3.20
C SER A 304 11.26 -1.46 -2.37
N ASN A 305 12.34 -1.66 -1.61
CA ASN A 305 13.02 -0.56 -0.92
C ASN A 305 13.97 0.19 -1.88
N GLY A 306 14.40 -0.47 -2.95
CA GLY A 306 15.26 0.09 -3.99
C GLY A 306 15.26 -0.80 -5.24
N HIS A 307 16.00 -0.39 -6.28
CA HIS A 307 15.92 -1.05 -7.59
C HIS A 307 16.58 -2.44 -7.65
N GLN A 308 17.32 -2.89 -6.64
CA GLN A 308 18.12 -4.11 -6.74
C GLN A 308 17.26 -5.37 -6.66
N MET A 309 16.16 -5.33 -5.91
CA MET A 309 15.31 -6.48 -5.66
C MET A 309 13.85 -6.05 -5.53
N ILE A 310 12.97 -6.75 -6.22
CA ILE A 310 11.52 -6.49 -6.22
C ILE A 310 10.80 -7.69 -5.63
N VAL A 311 9.75 -7.42 -4.85
CA VAL A 311 8.78 -8.43 -4.45
C VAL A 311 7.45 -8.23 -5.16
N GLY A 312 6.84 -9.33 -5.62
CA GLY A 312 5.51 -9.37 -6.23
C GLY A 312 4.58 -10.35 -5.52
N ASP A 313 3.27 -10.14 -5.63
CA ASP A 313 2.22 -10.98 -5.02
C ASP A 313 1.59 -12.01 -5.96
N GLY A 314 2.10 -12.18 -7.18
CA GLY A 314 1.63 -13.21 -8.09
C GLY A 314 0.13 -13.10 -8.39
N THR A 315 -0.63 -14.17 -8.14
CA THR A 315 -2.06 -14.26 -8.47
C THR A 315 -2.94 -14.81 -7.34
N ARG A 316 -4.23 -14.49 -7.38
CA ARG A 316 -5.24 -15.04 -6.43
C ARG A 316 -5.52 -16.52 -6.67
N VAL A 317 -5.60 -17.29 -5.59
CA VAL A 317 -5.62 -18.76 -5.65
C VAL A 317 -6.81 -19.36 -6.40
N PHE A 318 -8.02 -18.78 -6.33
CA PHE A 318 -9.23 -19.43 -6.88
C PHE A 318 -9.57 -19.04 -8.31
N SER A 319 -9.25 -17.81 -8.72
CA SER A 319 -9.59 -17.34 -10.08
C SER A 319 -8.42 -17.47 -11.06
N HIS A 320 -7.18 -17.43 -10.55
CA HIS A 320 -5.95 -17.50 -11.35
C HIS A 320 -4.93 -18.36 -10.58
N PRO A 321 -5.13 -19.68 -10.50
CA PRO A 321 -4.37 -20.56 -9.62
C PRO A 321 -2.91 -20.79 -10.05
N ASP A 322 -2.43 -20.15 -11.11
CA ASP A 322 -1.13 -20.51 -11.69
C ASP A 322 0.06 -20.05 -10.83
N GLU A 323 -0.04 -18.88 -10.19
CA GLU A 323 1.09 -18.28 -9.47
C GLU A 323 0.75 -17.62 -8.10
N PRO A 324 0.06 -18.28 -7.15
CA PRO A 324 -0.26 -17.74 -5.83
C PRO A 324 0.93 -17.72 -4.86
N PHE A 325 2.03 -17.13 -5.31
CA PHE A 325 3.31 -17.04 -4.63
C PHE A 325 3.71 -15.60 -4.38
N ILE A 326 4.40 -15.38 -3.25
CA ILE A 326 5.26 -14.23 -3.07
C ILE A 326 6.49 -14.49 -3.95
N GLN A 327 6.74 -13.60 -4.89
CA GLN A 327 7.74 -13.74 -5.94
C GLN A 327 8.88 -12.73 -5.72
N LEU A 328 10.12 -13.15 -5.93
CA LEU A 328 11.28 -12.26 -5.95
C LEU A 328 11.87 -12.12 -7.35
N PHE A 329 12.33 -10.90 -7.63
CA PHE A 329 13.06 -10.55 -8.84
C PHE A 329 14.32 -9.77 -8.47
N LYS A 330 15.41 -9.99 -9.19
CA LYS A 330 16.72 -9.38 -8.91
C LYS A 330 17.25 -8.66 -10.14
N TRP A 331 17.83 -7.47 -9.96
CA TRP A 331 18.51 -6.75 -11.02
C TRP A 331 19.85 -7.40 -11.36
N ASP A 332 20.09 -7.75 -12.62
CA ASP A 332 21.35 -8.36 -13.09
C ASP A 332 22.34 -7.35 -13.70
N GLY A 333 21.97 -6.08 -13.77
CA GLY A 333 22.72 -5.03 -14.46
C GLY A 333 22.06 -4.54 -15.75
N GLU A 334 21.19 -5.35 -16.35
CA GLU A 334 20.49 -5.04 -17.60
C GLU A 334 18.96 -5.20 -17.48
N ARG A 335 18.50 -6.19 -16.72
CA ARG A 335 17.09 -6.51 -16.53
C ARG A 335 16.83 -7.15 -15.16
N TYR A 336 15.55 -7.38 -14.87
CA TYR A 336 15.15 -8.19 -13.73
C TYR A 336 15.07 -9.67 -14.10
N ILE A 337 15.79 -10.51 -13.34
CA ILE A 337 15.73 -11.97 -13.43
C ILE A 337 14.79 -12.54 -12.37
N GLY A 338 14.15 -13.68 -12.66
CA GLY A 338 13.11 -14.28 -11.82
C GLY A 338 12.00 -14.91 -12.67
N PRO A 339 10.78 -15.07 -12.12
CA PRO A 339 10.45 -14.92 -10.70
C PRO A 339 11.04 -16.11 -9.93
N ARG A 340 11.57 -15.90 -8.73
CA ARG A 340 11.85 -17.01 -7.80
C ARG A 340 10.81 -17.04 -6.70
N VAL A 341 10.37 -18.23 -6.30
CA VAL A 341 9.31 -18.41 -5.31
C VAL A 341 9.88 -18.21 -3.91
N LEU A 342 9.36 -17.22 -3.18
CA LEU A 342 9.74 -16.94 -1.80
C LEU A 342 8.82 -17.66 -0.80
N ALA A 343 7.51 -17.59 -1.02
CA ALA A 343 6.51 -18.28 -0.19
C ALA A 343 5.21 -18.51 -0.96
N MET A 344 4.51 -19.61 -0.68
CA MET A 344 3.13 -19.83 -1.09
C MET A 344 2.20 -19.02 -0.17
N HIS A 345 1.47 -18.06 -0.72
CA HIS A 345 0.52 -17.29 0.07
C HIS A 345 -0.90 -17.84 -0.01
N ARG A 346 -1.31 -18.55 -1.08
CA ARG A 346 -2.66 -19.14 -1.23
C ARG A 346 -3.84 -18.19 -0.90
N SER A 347 -3.64 -16.89 -1.10
CA SER A 347 -4.65 -15.90 -0.71
C SER A 347 -5.76 -15.78 -1.76
N THR A 348 -6.97 -15.50 -1.28
CA THR A 348 -8.17 -15.34 -2.10
C THR A 348 -8.25 -14.00 -2.83
N PHE A 349 -7.58 -12.97 -2.30
CA PHE A 349 -7.73 -11.57 -2.71
C PHE A 349 -9.19 -11.11 -2.67
N ASN A 350 -10.01 -11.64 -1.75
CA ASN A 350 -11.42 -11.29 -1.58
C ASN A 350 -11.64 -9.90 -0.94
N GLY A 351 -10.72 -8.96 -1.17
CA GLY A 351 -10.65 -7.65 -0.56
C GLY A 351 -9.22 -7.27 -0.18
N GLN A 352 -9.01 -5.99 0.13
CA GLN A 352 -7.71 -5.47 0.53
C GLN A 352 -7.22 -6.01 1.90
N HIS A 353 -8.10 -6.69 2.67
CA HIS A 353 -7.73 -7.39 3.90
C HIS A 353 -7.14 -8.77 3.65
N ALA A 354 -7.43 -9.40 2.51
CA ALA A 354 -6.84 -10.68 2.14
C ALA A 354 -5.65 -10.48 1.19
N HIS A 355 -5.57 -9.35 0.48
CA HIS A 355 -4.49 -9.09 -0.47
C HIS A 355 -3.12 -9.08 0.20
N CYS A 356 -2.14 -9.72 -0.44
CA CYS A 356 -0.83 -9.95 0.16
C CYS A 356 -0.04 -8.68 0.42
N HIS A 357 -0.06 -7.74 -0.53
CA HIS A 357 0.68 -6.47 -0.45
C HIS A 357 2.12 -6.62 0.07
N PRO A 358 2.91 -7.58 -0.44
CA PRO A 358 4.20 -7.90 0.14
C PRO A 358 5.10 -6.68 0.15
N ARG A 359 5.83 -6.52 1.24
CA ARG A 359 6.82 -5.45 1.42
C ARG A 359 8.04 -5.98 2.13
N PHE A 360 9.22 -5.45 1.81
CA PHE A 360 10.43 -5.76 2.55
C PHE A 360 10.39 -5.15 3.96
N THR A 361 11.13 -5.76 4.87
CA THR A 361 11.61 -5.07 6.08
C THR A 361 12.62 -4.00 5.67
N PRO A 362 12.83 -2.95 6.49
CA PRO A 362 13.78 -1.87 6.17
C PRO A 362 15.24 -2.31 5.92
N ASP A 363 15.61 -3.53 6.33
CA ASP A 363 16.94 -4.09 6.14
C ASP A 363 17.01 -5.12 5.00
N ASP A 364 15.96 -5.23 4.19
CA ASP A 364 15.79 -6.17 3.05
C ASP A 364 15.86 -7.66 3.41
N LYS A 365 15.94 -8.04 4.70
CA LYS A 365 16.18 -9.43 5.09
C LYS A 365 14.91 -10.28 5.09
N GLN A 366 13.74 -9.67 5.20
CA GLN A 366 12.47 -10.37 5.28
C GLN A 366 11.40 -9.68 4.44
N VAL A 367 10.37 -10.43 4.06
CA VAL A 367 9.16 -9.89 3.45
C VAL A 367 7.99 -10.11 4.40
N LEU A 368 7.29 -9.02 4.72
CA LEU A 368 6.00 -9.03 5.39
C LEU A 368 4.89 -9.10 4.33
N TYR A 369 3.95 -10.02 4.50
CA TYR A 369 2.77 -10.13 3.63
C TYR A 369 1.54 -10.57 4.43
N THR A 370 0.36 -10.30 3.90
CA THR A 370 -0.91 -10.76 4.46
C THR A 370 -1.42 -11.99 3.71
N SER A 371 -2.11 -12.90 4.38
CA SER A 371 -2.87 -13.95 3.69
C SER A 371 -3.96 -14.57 4.57
N ASP A 372 -5.05 -14.97 3.93
CA ASP A 372 -6.15 -15.75 4.50
C ASP A 372 -5.99 -17.27 4.33
N LEU A 373 -4.78 -17.77 4.06
CA LEU A 373 -4.50 -19.20 3.86
C LEU A 373 -4.86 -20.10 5.06
N THR A 374 -5.01 -19.52 6.26
CA THR A 374 -5.41 -20.21 7.49
C THR A 374 -6.80 -19.79 7.97
N GLY A 375 -7.68 -19.32 7.07
CA GLY A 375 -9.05 -18.91 7.39
C GLY A 375 -9.21 -17.38 7.44
N TYR A 376 -8.99 -16.76 8.59
CA TYR A 376 -8.90 -15.30 8.67
C TYR A 376 -7.56 -14.81 8.13
N SER A 377 -7.53 -13.56 7.65
CA SER A 377 -6.29 -12.92 7.23
C SER A 377 -5.35 -12.81 8.42
N ASN A 378 -4.12 -13.25 8.21
CA ASN A 378 -3.03 -13.08 9.16
C ASN A 378 -1.83 -12.46 8.46
N MET A 379 -0.93 -11.90 9.27
CA MET A 379 0.35 -11.39 8.79
C MET A 379 1.43 -12.48 8.88
N TYR A 380 2.27 -12.55 7.87
CA TYR A 380 3.34 -13.53 7.74
C TYR A 380 4.64 -12.82 7.42
N LEU A 381 5.72 -13.31 8.02
CA LEU A 381 7.07 -12.82 7.79
C LEU A 381 7.93 -13.96 7.25
N VAL A 382 8.47 -13.82 6.05
CA VAL A 382 9.32 -14.82 5.41
C VAL A 382 10.74 -14.28 5.23
N GLU A 383 11.74 -15.11 5.52
CA GLU A 383 13.14 -14.79 5.28
C GLU A 383 13.47 -14.75 3.78
N VAL A 384 14.15 -13.70 3.33
CA VAL A 384 14.59 -13.54 1.93
C VAL A 384 15.77 -14.48 1.62
N GLY A 385 16.86 -14.36 2.39
CA GLY A 385 18.09 -15.15 2.20
C GLY A 385 18.79 -14.89 0.86
N ASP A 386 19.61 -15.84 0.39
CA ASP A 386 20.22 -15.74 -0.94
C ASP A 386 19.17 -15.97 -2.03
N PHE A 387 19.09 -15.04 -2.99
CA PHE A 387 18.19 -15.15 -4.14
C PHE A 387 18.43 -16.43 -4.95
N GLU A 388 19.68 -16.86 -5.13
CA GLU A 388 19.98 -17.99 -6.03
C GLU A 388 19.54 -19.35 -5.48
N ASP A 389 19.36 -19.45 -4.15
CA ASP A 389 18.86 -20.65 -3.46
C ASP A 389 17.36 -20.89 -3.69
N LEU A 390 16.60 -19.84 -4.03
CA LEU A 390 15.15 -19.93 -4.19
C LEU A 390 14.80 -20.65 -5.49
N PRO A 391 13.77 -21.50 -5.54
CA PRO A 391 13.39 -22.16 -6.78
C PRO A 391 12.87 -21.16 -7.81
N LEU A 392 13.32 -21.30 -9.06
CA LEU A 392 12.78 -20.54 -10.19
C LEU A 392 11.33 -20.96 -10.44
N LEU A 393 10.40 -20.01 -10.54
CA LEU A 393 9.01 -20.27 -10.86
C LEU A 393 8.92 -20.74 -12.33
N THR A 394 8.69 -22.04 -12.52
CA THR A 394 8.48 -22.67 -13.82
C THR A 394 7.08 -23.28 -13.88
N ALA A 395 6.64 -23.69 -15.06
CA ALA A 395 5.34 -24.35 -15.24
C ALA A 395 5.16 -25.66 -14.43
N ASP A 396 6.26 -26.24 -13.92
CA ASP A 396 6.24 -27.45 -13.11
C ASP A 396 5.99 -27.16 -11.61
N ILE A 397 6.21 -25.91 -11.18
CA ILE A 397 5.89 -25.48 -9.82
C ILE A 397 4.42 -25.05 -9.79
N LYS A 398 3.55 -25.98 -9.41
CA LYS A 398 2.12 -25.73 -9.28
C LYS A 398 1.66 -25.78 -7.81
N PRO A 399 0.70 -24.93 -7.42
CA PRO A 399 0.03 -25.07 -6.14
C PRO A 399 -0.63 -26.44 -6.04
N GLN A 400 -0.35 -27.21 -4.99
CA GLN A 400 -1.15 -28.39 -4.68
C GLN A 400 -2.49 -27.93 -4.09
N LEU A 401 -3.48 -27.70 -4.96
CA LEU A 401 -4.86 -27.37 -4.60
C LEU A 401 -5.67 -28.66 -4.44
N THR A 402 -5.23 -29.55 -3.55
CA THR A 402 -5.99 -30.77 -3.21
C THR A 402 -6.93 -30.51 -2.05
#